data_AF-A0A1H0NJF1-F1
#
_entry.id   AF-A0A1H0NJF1-F1
#
_cell.length_a   1.000
_cell.length_b   1.000
_cell.length_c   1.000
_cell.angle_alpha   90.00
_cell.angle_beta   90.00
_cell.angle_gamma   90.00
#
_symmetry.space_group_name_H-M   'P 1'
#
loop_
_entity.id
_entity.type
_entity.pdbx_description
1 polymer ?
#
loop_
_entity_poly.entity_id
_entity_poly.type
_entity_poly.pdbx_seq_one_letter_code
_entity_poly.pdbx_strand_id
1 'polypeptide(L)'
;MVSPDRARTEARPVIAIVGSVDSTRAFTPELKHPATAPAACRELGRQLALAGYDLAVFSAKPKYVEYDVVHGYAAQENGGTIFAHVPRHRDADFALPQGSSVAVRTVRDTSPEWEVSFYRTLPSLDAMLLVGGGQSTRVAGVIALSQRIPLLPVAAFGGGAGQVWVNLDKVRNDTTDDDITLLGQDWRPDSARRLVECLDRQRQRRAQWLRDSDRSARRASLSTGLGLTVALLLLVCSLLGFALAGEPGPATGRRLGVLVVTPLLAAMAGAVIRSSFETTDQWARSAVRGLGAGVVSVLLYVASQLLTVPTLLDELDVRRLLFFTLPLGFSAGFTFDLVFERLRSGAAPEPPVPPVGQPPGPPGTGTTDRQ
;
A
#
# COMPACT_ATOMS: atom_id res chain seq x y z
N MET A 1 -14.56 25.85 -5.20
CA MET A 1 -14.31 24.66 -4.35
C MET A 1 -12.81 24.40 -4.37
N VAL A 2 -12.08 24.85 -3.35
CA VAL A 2 -10.62 24.66 -3.27
C VAL A 2 -10.37 23.17 -3.05
N SER A 3 -9.56 22.53 -3.90
CA SER A 3 -9.20 21.12 -3.71
C SER A 3 -8.63 20.95 -2.29
N PRO A 4 -9.08 19.95 -1.49
CA PRO A 4 -8.58 19.72 -0.13
C PRO A 4 -7.05 19.57 -0.06
N ASP A 5 -6.42 19.22 -1.19
CA ASP A 5 -4.97 19.15 -1.35
C ASP A 5 -4.26 20.52 -1.31
N ARG A 6 -4.90 21.60 -1.80
CA ARG A 6 -4.32 22.95 -1.75
C ARG A 6 -4.32 23.52 -0.33
N ALA A 7 -5.38 23.26 0.45
CA ALA A 7 -5.45 23.70 1.85
C ALA A 7 -4.41 22.99 2.75
N ARG A 8 -3.99 21.76 2.40
CA ARG A 8 -2.89 21.05 3.09
C ARG A 8 -1.50 21.57 2.73
N THR A 9 -1.34 22.32 1.65
CA THR A 9 -0.02 22.82 1.22
C THR A 9 0.43 24.03 2.06
N GLU A 10 -0.48 24.70 2.77
CA GLU A 10 -0.19 25.84 3.66
C GLU A 10 -0.19 25.47 5.15
N ALA A 11 -0.66 24.27 5.52
CA ALA A 11 -0.73 23.85 6.90
C ALA A 11 0.65 23.35 7.39
N ARG A 12 1.09 23.87 8.54
CA ARG A 12 2.29 23.37 9.23
C ARG A 12 2.09 21.89 9.60
N PRO A 13 3.08 21.02 9.36
CA PRO A 13 3.00 19.61 9.72
C PRO A 13 2.96 19.40 11.22
N VAL A 14 2.15 18.44 11.68
CA VAL A 14 2.01 18.12 13.10
C VAL A 14 2.86 16.90 13.46
N ILE A 15 3.79 17.07 14.39
CA ILE A 15 4.65 16.00 14.92
C ILE A 15 4.23 15.60 16.33
N ALA A 16 3.99 14.30 16.57
CA ALA A 16 3.85 13.81 17.96
C ALA A 16 5.20 13.79 18.65
N ILE A 17 5.21 14.25 19.89
CA ILE A 17 6.34 14.11 20.81
C ILE A 17 5.99 13.03 21.81
N VAL A 18 6.78 11.96 21.88
CA VAL A 18 6.49 10.81 22.74
C VAL A 18 7.75 10.32 23.42
N GLY A 19 7.74 10.21 24.74
CA GLY A 19 8.88 9.64 25.44
C GLY A 19 8.88 9.92 26.93
N SER A 20 9.87 9.36 27.60
CA SER A 20 10.14 9.67 29.01
C SER A 20 11.60 9.36 29.30
N VAL A 21 12.22 10.25 30.05
CA VAL A 21 13.63 10.13 30.49
C VAL A 21 13.71 10.06 32.02
N ASP A 22 12.59 9.69 32.65
CA ASP A 22 12.42 9.61 34.10
C ASP A 22 13.27 8.49 34.70
N SER A 23 14.46 8.83 35.20
CA SER A 23 15.40 7.87 35.77
C SER A 23 14.88 7.11 37.00
N THR A 24 13.74 7.52 37.58
CA THR A 24 13.11 6.81 38.70
C THR A 24 12.34 5.56 38.25
N ARG A 25 12.08 5.42 36.94
CA ARG A 25 11.36 4.28 36.36
C ARG A 25 12.35 3.25 35.81
N ALA A 26 12.02 1.98 36.00
CA ALA A 26 12.72 0.90 35.30
C ALA A 26 12.25 0.82 33.84
N PHE A 27 13.20 0.79 32.91
CA PHE A 27 12.95 0.61 31.47
C PHE A 27 13.64 -0.64 30.95
N THR A 28 13.07 -1.25 29.92
CA THR A 28 13.68 -2.40 29.24
C THR A 28 13.55 -2.21 27.72
N PRO A 29 14.66 -1.92 27.00
CA PRO A 29 16.02 -1.71 27.50
C PRO A 29 16.14 -0.44 28.36
N GLU A 30 17.24 -0.34 29.09
CA GLU A 30 17.51 0.81 29.96
C GLU A 30 17.62 2.13 29.16
N LEU A 31 17.39 3.25 29.86
CA LEU A 31 17.69 4.57 29.31
C LEU A 31 19.20 4.76 29.23
N LYS A 32 19.63 5.50 28.21
CA LYS A 32 21.01 5.96 28.06
C LYS A 32 21.05 7.46 28.31
N HIS A 33 22.07 7.93 29.02
CA HIS A 33 22.33 9.35 29.27
C HIS A 33 21.10 10.19 29.73
N PRO A 34 20.30 9.73 30.72
CA PRO A 34 19.07 10.43 31.12
C PRO A 34 19.33 11.87 31.60
N ALA A 35 20.52 12.16 32.13
CA ALA A 35 20.90 13.50 32.60
C ALA A 35 21.04 14.54 31.48
N THR A 36 21.43 14.14 30.27
CA THR A 36 21.62 15.08 29.13
C THR A 36 20.38 15.18 28.25
N ALA A 37 19.42 14.26 28.40
CA ALA A 37 18.23 14.18 27.58
C ALA A 37 17.31 15.42 27.63
N PRO A 38 17.09 16.09 28.79
CA PRO A 38 16.31 17.33 28.83
C PRO A 38 16.86 18.44 27.93
N ALA A 39 18.19 18.66 27.95
CA ALA A 39 18.83 19.65 27.10
C ALA A 39 18.73 19.29 25.61
N ALA A 40 18.89 18.01 25.27
CA ALA A 40 18.71 17.50 23.92
C ALA A 40 17.26 17.66 23.42
N CYS A 41 16.27 17.41 24.28
CA CYS A 41 14.85 17.62 23.98
C CYS A 41 14.53 19.09 23.70
N ARG A 42 15.09 20.02 24.48
CA ARG A 42 14.96 21.46 24.20
C ARG A 42 15.57 21.83 22.85
N GLU A 43 16.72 21.27 22.52
CA GLU A 43 17.34 21.50 21.21
C GLU A 43 16.46 20.97 20.08
N LEU A 44 15.90 19.77 20.21
CA LEU A 44 14.93 19.23 19.25
C LEU A 44 13.71 20.14 19.11
N GLY A 45 13.17 20.65 20.22
CA GLY A 45 12.07 21.62 20.21
C GLY A 45 12.40 22.87 19.40
N ARG A 46 13.60 23.46 19.60
CA ARG A 46 14.07 24.63 18.82
C ARG A 46 14.12 24.31 17.33
N GLN A 47 14.75 23.20 16.97
CA GLN A 47 14.90 22.81 15.56
C GLN A 47 13.55 22.50 14.89
N LEU A 48 12.60 21.90 15.60
CA LEU A 48 11.24 21.67 15.10
C LEU A 48 10.47 22.98 14.85
N ALA A 49 10.61 23.97 15.74
CA ALA A 49 10.02 25.29 15.54
C ALA A 49 10.59 25.98 14.28
N LEU A 50 11.92 25.96 14.14
CA LEU A 50 12.64 26.51 12.98
C LEU A 50 12.26 25.81 11.67
N ALA A 51 12.06 24.49 11.70
CA ALA A 51 11.62 23.70 10.56
C ALA A 51 10.12 23.82 10.24
N GLY A 52 9.38 24.64 10.99
CA GLY A 52 7.99 24.93 10.68
C GLY A 52 6.99 23.87 11.14
N TYR A 53 7.33 23.01 12.10
CA TYR A 53 6.40 22.02 12.65
C TYR A 53 5.46 22.62 13.68
N ASP A 54 4.27 22.06 13.80
CA ASP A 54 3.39 22.16 14.96
C ASP A 54 3.54 20.91 15.83
N LEU A 55 3.29 21.02 17.14
CA LEU A 55 3.52 19.90 18.07
C LEU A 55 2.21 19.26 18.50
N ALA A 56 2.16 17.93 18.55
CA ALA A 56 1.15 17.18 19.28
C ALA A 56 1.78 16.59 20.54
N VAL A 57 1.24 16.94 21.70
CA VAL A 57 1.79 16.55 23.02
C VAL A 57 0.68 15.99 23.91
N PHE A 58 1.06 15.09 24.82
CA PHE A 58 0.09 14.30 25.60
C PHE A 58 0.22 14.48 27.12
N SER A 59 1.32 15.07 27.57
CA SER A 59 1.53 15.36 28.98
C SER A 59 2.40 16.61 29.17
N ALA A 60 2.02 17.44 30.14
CA ALA A 60 2.81 18.59 30.57
C ALA A 60 3.67 18.30 31.81
N LYS A 61 3.78 17.04 32.25
CA LYS A 61 4.59 16.72 33.44
C LYS A 61 6.08 16.73 33.09
N PRO A 62 6.97 17.32 33.92
CA PRO A 62 8.41 17.43 33.64
C PRO A 62 9.17 16.12 33.41
N LYS A 63 8.59 14.98 33.79
CA LYS A 63 9.19 13.65 33.61
C LYS A 63 9.01 13.06 32.20
N TYR A 64 8.20 13.71 31.37
CA TYR A 64 7.97 13.33 29.97
C TYR A 64 8.73 14.29 29.07
N VAL A 65 9.22 13.78 27.94
CA VAL A 65 10.09 14.56 27.03
C VAL A 65 9.34 15.69 26.37
N GLU A 66 8.01 15.57 26.24
CA GLU A 66 7.07 16.58 25.78
C GLU A 66 7.30 17.92 26.49
N TYR A 67 7.54 17.91 27.81
CA TYR A 67 7.76 19.11 28.59
C TYR A 67 8.99 19.90 28.09
N ASP A 68 10.15 19.24 28.02
CA ASP A 68 11.39 19.88 27.58
C ASP A 68 11.36 20.26 26.09
N VAL A 69 10.76 19.43 25.22
CA VAL A 69 10.59 19.77 23.80
C VAL A 69 9.73 21.03 23.65
N VAL A 70 8.62 21.13 24.37
CA VAL A 70 7.74 22.31 24.34
C VAL A 70 8.46 23.57 24.81
N HIS A 71 9.27 23.50 25.87
CA HIS A 71 10.06 24.65 26.32
C HIS A 71 11.11 25.09 25.31
N GLY A 72 11.79 24.14 24.65
CA GLY A 72 12.70 24.45 23.56
C GLY A 72 12.00 25.11 22.37
N TYR A 73 10.84 24.56 22.01
CA TYR A 73 10.00 25.06 20.91
C TYR A 73 9.49 26.49 21.17
N ALA A 74 9.01 26.76 22.39
CA ALA A 74 8.49 28.07 22.81
C ALA A 74 9.57 29.15 22.97
N ALA A 75 10.85 28.78 22.99
CA ALA A 75 11.95 29.75 23.02
C ALA A 75 12.22 30.40 21.65
N GLN A 76 11.52 30.00 20.58
CA GLN A 76 11.66 30.58 19.24
C GLN A 76 10.57 31.61 18.97
N GLU A 77 10.93 32.72 18.32
CA GLU A 77 9.99 33.81 18.02
C GLU A 77 8.93 33.42 16.97
N ASN A 78 9.28 32.52 16.04
CA ASN A 78 8.38 31.98 15.01
C ASN A 78 7.64 30.73 15.48
N GLY A 79 7.07 30.81 16.68
CA GLY A 79 6.30 29.74 17.29
C GLY A 79 5.09 29.33 16.44
N GLY A 80 4.84 28.02 16.33
CA GLY A 80 3.62 27.48 15.74
C GLY A 80 2.57 27.16 16.80
N THR A 81 1.78 26.12 16.55
CA THR A 81 0.73 25.65 17.46
C THR A 81 1.17 24.39 18.20
N ILE A 82 0.92 24.33 19.50
CA ILE A 82 1.00 23.12 20.31
C ILE A 82 -0.42 22.61 20.54
N PHE A 83 -0.72 21.44 20.01
CA PHE A 83 -1.94 20.69 20.26
C PHE A 83 -1.72 19.78 21.48
N ALA A 84 -2.29 20.18 22.62
CA ALA A 84 -2.24 19.40 23.84
C ALA A 84 -3.43 18.43 23.89
N HIS A 85 -3.18 17.17 23.51
CA HIS A 85 -4.16 16.10 23.52
C HIS A 85 -4.29 15.52 24.92
N VAL A 86 -5.42 15.82 25.57
CA VAL A 86 -5.66 15.45 26.96
C VAL A 86 -6.96 14.63 27.12
N PRO A 87 -7.03 13.76 28.12
CA PRO A 87 -8.30 13.10 28.48
C PRO A 87 -9.35 14.12 28.92
N ARG A 88 -10.63 13.73 28.87
CA ARG A 88 -11.80 14.59 29.10
C ARG A 88 -11.71 15.54 30.30
N HIS A 89 -11.15 15.09 31.41
CA HIS A 89 -11.14 15.80 32.69
C HIS A 89 -9.77 16.35 33.09
N ARG A 90 -8.85 16.46 32.14
CA ARG A 90 -7.51 17.00 32.40
C ARG A 90 -7.25 18.24 31.58
N ASP A 91 -6.39 19.08 32.14
CA ASP A 91 -5.76 20.19 31.45
C ASP A 91 -4.26 19.92 31.33
N ALA A 92 -3.63 20.61 30.38
CA ALA A 92 -2.19 20.60 30.20
C ALA A 92 -1.70 22.04 30.29
N ASP A 93 -0.91 22.32 31.33
CA ASP A 93 -0.22 23.58 31.49
C ASP A 93 1.29 23.32 31.49
N PHE A 94 1.97 23.87 30.50
CA PHE A 94 3.42 23.76 30.33
C PHE A 94 4.17 24.92 31.00
N ALA A 95 3.47 25.86 31.66
CA ALA A 95 4.07 27.04 32.28
C ALA A 95 4.99 27.81 31.32
N LEU A 96 4.50 28.10 30.11
CA LEU A 96 5.26 28.81 29.09
C LEU A 96 5.62 30.24 29.55
N PRO A 97 6.77 30.78 29.11
CA PRO A 97 7.14 32.16 29.41
C PRO A 97 6.06 33.15 28.98
N GLN A 98 5.84 34.18 29.79
CA GLN A 98 4.92 35.27 29.45
C GLN A 98 5.40 35.94 28.15
N GLY A 99 4.48 36.11 27.18
CA GLY A 99 4.80 36.67 25.87
C GLY A 99 5.32 35.67 24.84
N SER A 100 5.31 34.36 25.13
CA SER A 100 5.55 33.33 24.12
C SER A 100 4.63 33.51 22.91
N SER A 101 5.19 33.46 21.70
CA SER A 101 4.42 33.53 20.45
C SER A 101 3.70 32.22 20.09
N VAL A 102 4.00 31.14 20.81
CA VAL A 102 3.40 29.81 20.60
C VAL A 102 1.97 29.76 21.13
N ALA A 103 1.04 29.32 20.28
CA ALA A 103 -0.33 29.07 20.70
C ALA A 103 -0.50 27.65 21.25
N VAL A 104 -1.00 27.51 22.48
CA VAL A 104 -1.37 26.20 23.05
C VAL A 104 -2.87 25.98 22.87
N ARG A 105 -3.24 24.91 22.16
CA ARG A 105 -4.62 24.48 21.93
C ARG A 105 -4.87 23.15 22.63
N THR A 106 -5.75 23.16 23.62
CA THR A 106 -6.17 21.94 24.31
C THR A 106 -7.19 21.19 23.46
N VAL A 107 -6.87 19.95 23.08
CA VAL A 107 -7.75 19.03 22.35
C VAL A 107 -8.19 17.94 23.32
N ARG A 108 -9.46 17.97 23.73
CA ARG A 108 -10.00 17.01 24.70
C ARG A 108 -10.62 15.81 23.99
N ASP A 109 -10.25 14.60 24.42
CA ASP A 109 -10.98 13.39 24.03
C ASP A 109 -12.25 13.25 24.88
N THR A 110 -13.25 12.55 24.33
CA THR A 110 -14.47 12.16 25.04
C THR A 110 -14.20 11.15 26.16
N SER A 111 -13.13 10.35 26.03
CA SER A 111 -12.71 9.35 26.99
C SER A 111 -11.95 9.99 28.17
N PRO A 112 -12.15 9.51 29.40
CA PRO A 112 -11.31 9.87 30.54
C PRO A 112 -9.94 9.16 30.51
N GLU A 113 -9.78 8.12 29.69
CA GLU A 113 -8.55 7.33 29.60
C GLU A 113 -7.53 7.98 28.67
N TRP A 114 -6.29 8.12 29.16
CA TRP A 114 -5.23 8.79 28.41
C TRP A 114 -4.77 7.98 27.19
N GLU A 115 -4.82 6.65 27.28
CA GLU A 115 -4.47 5.73 26.19
C GLU A 115 -5.35 5.98 24.97
N VAL A 116 -6.64 6.25 25.18
CA VAL A 116 -7.60 6.48 24.10
C VAL A 116 -7.28 7.79 23.38
N SER A 117 -7.08 8.88 24.12
CA SER A 117 -6.67 10.17 23.55
C SER A 117 -5.35 10.06 22.80
N PHE A 118 -4.38 9.34 23.39
CA PHE A 118 -3.06 9.11 22.82
C PHE A 118 -3.11 8.32 21.51
N TYR A 119 -3.61 7.07 21.54
CA TYR A 119 -3.54 6.17 20.39
C TYR A 119 -4.48 6.58 19.24
N ARG A 120 -5.63 7.22 19.52
CA ARG A 120 -6.52 7.73 18.46
C ARG A 120 -5.92 8.89 17.68
N THR A 121 -5.04 9.65 18.32
CA THR A 121 -4.40 10.82 17.69
C THR A 121 -3.29 10.40 16.73
N LEU A 122 -2.57 9.30 17.01
CA LEU A 122 -1.38 8.93 16.23
C LEU A 122 -1.60 8.83 14.71
N PRO A 123 -2.70 8.23 14.20
CA PRO A 123 -2.92 8.11 12.75
C PRO A 123 -3.16 9.44 12.01
N SER A 124 -3.53 10.52 12.72
CA SER A 124 -3.77 11.83 12.10
C SER A 124 -2.54 12.73 12.03
N LEU A 125 -1.38 12.24 12.48
CA LEU A 125 -0.14 13.02 12.55
C LEU A 125 0.71 12.87 11.29
N ASP A 126 1.50 13.89 11.00
CA ASP A 126 2.41 13.90 9.85
C ASP A 126 3.77 13.26 10.16
N ALA A 127 4.14 13.22 11.43
CA ALA A 127 5.41 12.70 11.91
C ALA A 127 5.36 12.34 13.40
N MET A 128 6.40 11.63 13.87
CA MET A 128 6.56 11.32 15.29
C MET A 128 8.04 11.35 15.73
N LEU A 129 8.30 11.99 16.86
CA LEU A 129 9.57 12.01 17.58
C LEU A 129 9.47 11.07 18.79
N LEU A 130 10.41 10.12 18.90
CA LEU A 130 10.53 9.22 20.05
C LEU A 130 11.86 9.44 20.77
N VAL A 131 11.80 9.64 22.09
CA VAL A 131 13.00 9.78 22.93
C VAL A 131 12.87 8.93 24.19
N GLY A 132 13.79 7.98 24.39
CA GLY A 132 13.78 7.09 25.55
C GLY A 132 12.46 6.31 25.67
N GLY A 133 11.82 6.42 26.84
CA GLY A 133 10.48 5.92 27.08
C GLY A 133 10.38 4.41 27.31
N GLY A 134 9.18 3.95 27.66
CA GLY A 134 8.89 2.55 27.98
C GLY A 134 8.03 1.86 26.93
N GLN A 135 7.17 0.94 27.38
CA GLN A 135 6.30 0.16 26.49
C GLN A 135 5.36 1.04 25.65
N SER A 136 4.77 2.10 26.22
CA SER A 136 3.89 2.99 25.45
C SER A 136 4.62 3.68 24.29
N THR A 137 5.85 4.15 24.51
CA THR A 137 6.70 4.74 23.46
C THR A 137 7.04 3.71 22.39
N ARG A 138 7.36 2.48 22.78
CA ARG A 138 7.60 1.37 21.83
C ARG A 138 6.35 1.07 21.00
N VAL A 139 5.18 0.93 21.64
CA VAL A 139 3.91 0.65 20.97
C VAL A 139 3.56 1.76 19.99
N ALA A 140 3.68 3.02 20.39
CA ALA A 140 3.47 4.17 19.51
C ALA A 140 4.39 4.13 18.28
N GLY A 141 5.66 3.80 18.47
CA GLY A 141 6.60 3.62 17.37
C GLY A 141 6.24 2.47 16.44
N VAL A 142 5.77 1.33 16.95
CA VAL A 142 5.29 0.21 16.11
C VAL A 142 4.04 0.61 15.33
N ILE A 143 3.11 1.34 15.94
CA ILE A 143 1.95 1.90 15.24
C ILE A 143 2.42 2.83 14.11
N ALA A 144 3.32 3.76 14.38
CA ALA A 144 3.90 4.64 13.37
C ALA A 144 4.57 3.85 12.23
N LEU A 145 5.31 2.79 12.57
CA LEU A 145 5.90 1.88 11.59
C LEU A 145 4.82 1.26 10.67
N SER A 146 3.78 0.65 11.26
CA SER A 146 2.69 0.01 10.51
C SER A 146 1.89 0.97 9.63
N GLN A 147 1.74 2.23 10.05
CA GLN A 147 1.00 3.27 9.34
C GLN A 147 1.90 4.09 8.39
N ARG A 148 3.16 3.66 8.22
CA ARG A 148 4.19 4.32 7.41
C ARG A 148 4.43 5.79 7.81
N ILE A 149 4.13 6.17 9.05
CA ILE A 149 4.31 7.55 9.57
C ILE A 149 5.82 7.85 9.66
N PRO A 150 6.29 8.98 9.08
CA PRO A 150 7.66 9.45 9.23
C PRO A 150 8.06 9.52 10.71
N LEU A 151 9.21 8.94 11.04
CA LEU A 151 9.55 8.60 12.41
C LEU A 151 10.99 8.98 12.72
N LEU A 152 11.17 9.58 13.89
CA LEU A 152 12.46 10.00 14.42
C LEU A 152 12.70 9.32 15.78
N PRO A 153 13.10 8.04 15.80
CA PRO A 153 13.51 7.39 17.03
C PRO A 153 14.94 7.80 17.38
N VAL A 154 15.10 8.60 18.44
CA VAL A 154 16.43 9.03 18.91
C VAL A 154 17.05 7.93 19.78
N ALA A 155 17.76 7.00 19.15
CA ALA A 155 18.29 5.81 19.82
C ALA A 155 19.37 6.13 20.87
N ALA A 156 20.01 7.30 20.78
CA ALA A 156 21.02 7.80 21.72
C ALA A 156 20.57 7.74 23.19
N PHE A 157 19.26 7.82 23.45
CA PHE A 157 18.69 7.81 24.81
C PHE A 157 18.11 6.46 25.25
N GLY A 158 18.26 5.41 24.43
CA GLY A 158 17.82 4.05 24.77
C GLY A 158 16.30 3.88 24.87
N GLY A 159 15.85 3.03 25.80
CA GLY A 159 14.41 2.79 26.04
C GLY A 159 13.63 2.23 24.85
N GLY A 160 12.33 2.52 24.83
CA GLY A 160 11.41 2.14 23.77
C GLY A 160 11.77 2.75 22.41
N ALA A 161 12.27 3.99 22.39
CA ALA A 161 12.76 4.64 21.16
C ALA A 161 13.90 3.84 20.51
N GLY A 162 14.86 3.38 21.31
CA GLY A 162 15.94 2.51 20.82
C GLY A 162 15.43 1.18 20.23
N GLN A 163 14.43 0.55 20.84
CA GLN A 163 13.82 -0.67 20.28
C GLN A 163 13.10 -0.41 18.95
N VAL A 164 12.46 0.75 18.81
CA VAL A 164 11.78 1.13 17.57
C VAL A 164 12.81 1.35 16.46
N TRP A 165 13.93 2.01 16.76
CA TRP A 165 15.05 2.16 15.82
C TRP A 165 15.57 0.82 15.30
N VAL A 166 15.76 -0.20 16.16
CA VAL A 166 16.18 -1.54 15.72
C VAL A 166 15.20 -2.17 14.72
N ASN A 167 13.90 -1.89 14.86
CA ASN A 167 12.88 -2.41 13.93
C ASN A 167 12.73 -1.56 12.67
N LEU A 168 13.15 -0.31 12.70
CA LEU A 168 13.10 0.59 11.56
C LEU A 168 13.95 0.08 10.39
N ASP A 169 15.08 -0.58 10.65
CA ASP A 169 15.93 -1.18 9.61
C ASP A 169 15.20 -2.21 8.74
N LYS A 170 14.21 -2.91 9.32
CA LYS A 170 13.46 -3.97 8.63
C LYS A 170 12.35 -3.44 7.71
N VAL A 171 11.67 -2.37 8.11
CA VAL A 171 10.50 -1.82 7.40
C VAL A 171 10.86 -0.57 6.58
N ARG A 172 11.89 0.14 7.02
CA ARG A 172 12.46 1.38 6.48
C ARG A 172 11.54 2.58 6.43
N ASN A 173 10.23 2.49 6.20
CA ASN A 173 9.31 3.64 6.34
C ASN A 173 9.82 4.94 5.68
N ASP A 174 10.29 4.86 4.43
CA ASP A 174 10.86 6.01 3.70
C ASP A 174 12.20 6.55 4.26
N THR A 175 12.88 5.79 5.14
CA THR A 175 14.27 6.02 5.58
C THR A 175 15.29 5.30 4.71
N THR A 176 16.43 5.94 4.51
CA THR A 176 17.62 5.35 3.88
C THR A 176 18.57 4.74 4.92
N ASP A 177 19.60 4.00 4.48
CA ASP A 177 20.64 3.47 5.37
C ASP A 177 21.39 4.58 6.12
N ASP A 178 21.62 5.71 5.46
CA ASP A 178 22.25 6.89 6.07
C ASP A 178 21.37 7.50 7.16
N ASP A 179 20.05 7.55 6.92
CA ASP A 179 19.08 8.03 7.90
C ASP A 179 19.02 7.08 9.11
N ILE A 180 18.97 5.76 8.90
CA ILE A 180 18.98 4.76 9.98
C ILE A 180 20.27 4.89 10.81
N THR A 181 21.41 5.03 10.14
CA THR A 181 22.71 5.23 10.79
C THR A 181 22.70 6.51 11.63
N LEU A 182 22.20 7.62 11.09
CA LEU A 182 22.08 8.89 11.80
C LEU A 182 21.19 8.78 13.05
N LEU A 183 20.04 8.11 12.94
CA LEU A 183 19.09 7.91 14.05
C LEU A 183 19.69 7.04 15.19
N GLY A 184 20.68 6.20 14.85
CA GLY A 184 21.40 5.31 15.75
C GLY A 184 22.64 5.91 16.43
N GLN A 185 23.10 7.08 15.98
CA GLN A 185 24.32 7.72 16.50
C GLN A 185 24.14 8.24 17.93
N ASP A 186 25.25 8.30 18.66
CA ASP A 186 25.31 9.03 19.95
C ASP A 186 25.00 10.52 19.77
N TRP A 187 24.48 11.13 20.82
CA TRP A 187 24.10 12.54 20.81
C TRP A 187 25.31 13.47 20.66
N ARG A 188 25.21 14.46 19.77
CA ARG A 188 26.23 15.47 19.45
C ARG A 188 25.59 16.86 19.36
N PRO A 189 26.39 17.94 19.42
CA PRO A 189 25.85 19.31 19.36
C PRO A 189 24.99 19.64 18.13
N ASP A 190 25.24 18.98 16.99
CA ASP A 190 24.50 19.17 15.74
C ASP A 190 23.41 18.11 15.48
N SER A 191 23.22 17.17 16.42
CA SER A 191 22.29 16.04 16.25
C SER A 191 20.87 16.50 15.96
N ALA A 192 20.33 17.44 16.73
CA ALA A 192 18.94 17.87 16.57
C ALA A 192 18.65 18.42 15.16
N ARG A 193 19.53 19.28 14.64
CA ARG A 193 19.40 19.83 13.29
C ARG A 193 19.40 18.72 12.24
N ARG A 194 20.40 17.84 12.29
CA ARG A 194 20.53 16.71 11.34
C ARG A 194 19.35 15.75 11.42
N LEU A 195 18.83 15.51 12.62
CA LEU A 195 17.67 14.66 12.86
C LEU A 195 16.39 15.28 12.27
N VAL A 196 16.14 16.57 12.49
CA VAL A 196 14.97 17.26 11.89
C VAL A 196 15.09 17.33 10.35
N GLU A 197 16.28 17.61 9.81
CA GLU A 197 16.53 17.53 8.37
C GLU A 197 16.27 16.12 7.81
N CYS A 198 16.60 15.07 8.56
CA CYS A 198 16.28 13.69 8.22
C CYS A 198 14.77 13.47 8.14
N LEU A 199 14.00 13.98 9.11
CA LEU A 199 12.54 13.89 9.10
C LEU A 199 11.92 14.57 7.88
N ASP A 200 12.42 15.75 7.50
CA ASP A 200 11.97 16.46 6.31
C ASP A 200 12.22 15.65 5.03
N ARG A 201 13.40 15.03 4.91
CA ARG A 201 13.69 14.14 3.78
C ARG A 201 12.75 12.93 3.74
N GLN A 202 12.44 12.30 4.88
CA GLN A 202 11.47 11.21 4.96
C GLN A 202 10.10 11.65 4.45
N ARG A 203 9.61 12.80 4.92
CA ARG A 203 8.31 13.36 4.51
C ARG A 203 8.25 13.69 3.02
N GLN A 204 9.31 14.30 2.48
CA GLN A 204 9.40 14.61 1.06
C GLN A 204 9.37 13.34 0.19
N ARG A 205 10.12 12.30 0.57
CA ARG A 205 10.11 11.00 -0.14
C ARG A 205 8.73 10.34 -0.08
N ARG A 206 8.08 10.36 1.09
CA ARG A 206 6.71 9.85 1.23
C ARG A 206 5.74 10.60 0.32
N ALA A 207 5.81 11.94 0.30
CA ALA A 207 4.96 12.76 -0.56
C ALA A 207 5.20 12.49 -2.05
N GLN A 208 6.46 12.28 -2.47
CA GLN A 208 6.79 11.90 -3.85
C GLN A 208 6.20 10.51 -4.18
N TRP A 209 6.39 9.53 -3.31
CA TRP A 209 5.87 8.18 -3.50
C TRP A 209 4.34 8.16 -3.65
N LEU A 210 3.62 8.93 -2.83
CA LEU A 210 2.16 9.05 -2.95
C LEU A 210 1.74 9.64 -4.30
N ARG A 211 2.40 10.73 -4.74
CA ARG A 211 2.11 11.34 -6.05
C ARG A 211 2.38 10.39 -7.21
N ASP A 212 3.46 9.62 -7.14
CA ASP A 212 3.82 8.68 -8.20
C ASP A 212 2.92 7.45 -8.20
N SER A 213 2.47 7.01 -7.02
CA SER A 213 1.44 5.97 -6.88
C SER A 213 0.11 6.43 -7.48
N ASP A 214 -0.35 7.64 -7.17
CA ASP A 214 -1.58 8.21 -7.74
C ASP A 214 -1.50 8.38 -9.26
N ARG A 215 -0.36 8.86 -9.77
CA ARG A 215 -0.12 8.97 -11.22
C ARG A 215 -0.15 7.60 -11.88
N SER A 216 0.45 6.60 -11.25
CA SER A 216 0.48 5.23 -11.77
C SER A 216 -0.91 4.59 -11.74
N ALA A 217 -1.69 4.80 -10.67
CA ALA A 217 -3.06 4.34 -10.55
C ALA A 217 -3.98 4.99 -11.60
N ARG A 218 -3.83 6.30 -11.84
CA ARG A 218 -4.57 7.01 -12.90
C ARG A 218 -4.20 6.49 -14.29
N ARG A 219 -2.91 6.29 -14.56
CA ARG A 219 -2.46 5.70 -15.84
C ARG A 219 -3.02 4.30 -16.03
N ALA A 220 -2.98 3.46 -15.00
CA ALA A 220 -3.54 2.11 -15.01
C ALA A 220 -5.07 2.11 -15.22
N SER A 221 -5.79 3.08 -14.65
CA SER A 221 -7.23 3.21 -14.89
C SER A 221 -7.55 3.61 -16.34
N LEU A 222 -6.77 4.54 -16.92
CA LEU A 222 -6.94 4.99 -18.30
C LEU A 222 -6.60 3.89 -19.31
N SER A 223 -5.50 3.16 -19.10
CA SER A 223 -5.12 2.03 -19.94
C SER A 223 -6.13 0.88 -19.84
N THR A 224 -6.67 0.59 -18.65
CA THR A 224 -7.76 -0.38 -18.46
C THR A 224 -9.01 0.03 -19.24
N GLY A 225 -9.41 1.30 -19.15
CA GLY A 225 -10.55 1.83 -19.91
C GLY A 225 -10.34 1.78 -21.43
N LEU A 226 -9.13 2.10 -21.90
CA LEU A 226 -8.75 1.98 -23.31
C LEU A 226 -8.81 0.51 -23.77
N GLY A 227 -8.26 -0.41 -22.98
CA GLY A 227 -8.29 -1.85 -23.28
C GLY A 227 -9.72 -2.37 -23.42
N LEU A 228 -10.62 -2.04 -22.49
CA LEU A 228 -12.04 -2.41 -22.57
C LEU A 228 -12.74 -1.80 -23.79
N THR A 229 -12.42 -0.54 -24.11
CA THR A 229 -12.96 0.12 -25.32
C THR A 229 -12.50 -0.59 -26.59
N VAL A 230 -11.22 -0.94 -26.68
CA VAL A 230 -10.65 -1.70 -27.81
C VAL A 230 -11.31 -3.08 -27.90
N ALA A 231 -11.49 -3.79 -26.79
CA ALA A 231 -12.16 -5.09 -26.78
C ALA A 231 -13.61 -5.00 -27.27
N LEU A 232 -14.35 -3.98 -26.84
CA LEU A 232 -15.71 -3.73 -27.31
C LEU A 232 -15.75 -3.45 -28.81
N LEU A 233 -14.83 -2.62 -29.32
CA LEU A 233 -14.72 -2.33 -30.75
C LEU A 233 -14.39 -3.59 -31.56
N LEU A 234 -13.45 -4.42 -31.09
CA LEU A 234 -13.11 -5.70 -31.71
C LEU A 234 -14.32 -6.65 -31.75
N LEU A 235 -15.10 -6.72 -30.67
CA LEU A 235 -16.30 -7.54 -30.59
C LEU A 235 -17.40 -7.03 -31.55
N VAL A 236 -17.63 -5.72 -31.61
CA VAL A 236 -18.59 -5.12 -32.56
C VAL A 236 -18.14 -5.39 -34.00
N CYS A 237 -16.85 -5.21 -34.32
CA CYS A 237 -16.30 -5.51 -35.64
C CYS A 237 -16.46 -7.00 -36.00
N SER A 238 -16.27 -7.89 -35.02
CA SER A 238 -16.53 -9.32 -35.18
C SER A 238 -18.01 -9.59 -35.49
N LEU A 239 -18.95 -8.99 -34.75
CA LEU A 239 -20.39 -9.16 -34.99
C LEU A 239 -20.85 -8.61 -36.35
N LEU A 240 -20.23 -7.54 -36.85
CA LEU A 240 -20.50 -7.02 -38.20
C LEU A 240 -20.15 -8.05 -39.31
N GLY A 241 -19.31 -9.04 -39.02
CA GLY A 241 -19.02 -10.17 -39.91
C GLY A 241 -20.28 -10.93 -40.36
N PHE A 242 -21.32 -11.02 -39.50
CA PHE A 242 -22.60 -11.65 -39.87
C PHE A 242 -23.33 -10.91 -40.99
N ALA A 243 -23.29 -9.58 -40.98
CA ALA A 243 -23.89 -8.77 -42.03
C ALA A 243 -23.11 -8.86 -43.35
N LEU A 244 -21.79 -9.05 -43.26
CA LEU A 244 -20.89 -9.14 -44.42
C LEU A 244 -20.83 -10.53 -45.07
N ALA A 245 -21.29 -11.58 -44.38
CA ALA A 245 -21.25 -12.97 -44.83
C ALA A 245 -22.04 -13.22 -46.13
N GLY A 246 -23.14 -12.48 -46.34
CA GLY A 246 -24.01 -12.63 -47.51
C GLY A 246 -24.78 -13.96 -47.54
N GLU A 247 -25.39 -14.26 -48.68
CA GLU A 247 -26.04 -15.55 -48.94
C GLU A 247 -25.00 -16.66 -49.22
N PRO A 248 -25.38 -17.96 -49.13
CA PRO A 248 -24.49 -19.08 -49.48
C PRO A 248 -23.97 -19.03 -50.92
N GLY A 249 -22.83 -19.66 -51.18
CA GLY A 249 -22.30 -19.88 -52.53
C GLY A 249 -20.79 -20.13 -52.54
N PRO A 250 -20.09 -20.00 -53.69
CA PRO A 250 -18.69 -20.37 -53.80
C PRO A 250 -17.77 -19.56 -52.87
N ALA A 251 -16.69 -20.18 -52.43
CA ALA A 251 -15.67 -19.59 -51.56
C ALA A 251 -14.88 -18.47 -52.27
N THR A 252 -15.47 -17.27 -52.31
CA THR A 252 -14.77 -16.07 -52.74
C THR A 252 -13.76 -15.62 -51.68
N GLY A 253 -12.69 -14.94 -52.09
CA GLY A 253 -11.69 -14.41 -51.15
C GLY A 253 -12.29 -13.51 -50.07
N ARG A 254 -13.36 -12.77 -50.38
CA ARG A 254 -14.12 -11.99 -49.40
C ARG A 254 -14.77 -12.87 -48.33
N ARG A 255 -15.47 -13.95 -48.74
CA ARG A 255 -16.15 -14.87 -47.81
C ARG A 255 -15.15 -15.59 -46.90
N LEU A 256 -14.04 -16.07 -47.46
CA LEU A 256 -12.94 -16.66 -46.70
C LEU A 256 -12.32 -15.65 -45.73
N GLY A 257 -12.13 -14.41 -46.16
CA GLY A 257 -11.66 -13.32 -45.30
C GLY A 257 -12.59 -13.08 -44.11
N VAL A 258 -13.91 -13.01 -44.34
CA VAL A 258 -14.90 -12.86 -43.26
C VAL A 258 -14.87 -14.05 -42.30
N LEU A 259 -14.79 -15.27 -42.82
CA LEU A 259 -14.75 -16.50 -42.02
C LEU A 259 -13.52 -16.56 -41.10
N VAL A 260 -12.38 -16.02 -41.52
CA VAL A 260 -11.14 -16.02 -40.75
C VAL A 260 -11.04 -14.80 -39.83
N VAL A 261 -11.24 -13.59 -40.34
CA VAL A 261 -10.99 -12.35 -39.57
C VAL A 261 -11.97 -12.21 -38.40
N THR A 262 -13.24 -12.55 -38.60
CA THR A 262 -14.29 -12.41 -37.58
C THR A 262 -13.97 -13.15 -36.26
N PRO A 263 -13.68 -14.46 -36.26
CA PRO A 263 -13.31 -15.18 -35.04
C PRO A 263 -11.94 -14.78 -34.46
N LEU A 264 -11.00 -14.28 -35.28
CA LEU A 264 -9.74 -13.72 -34.76
C LEU A 264 -9.97 -12.45 -33.94
N LEU A 265 -10.81 -11.53 -34.44
CA LEU A 265 -11.21 -10.33 -33.71
C LEU A 265 -11.92 -10.70 -32.41
N ALA A 266 -12.78 -11.74 -32.44
CA ALA A 266 -13.44 -12.26 -31.24
C ALA A 266 -12.43 -12.80 -30.22
N ALA A 267 -11.40 -13.54 -30.67
CA ALA A 267 -10.35 -14.07 -29.82
C ALA A 267 -9.50 -12.96 -29.18
N MET A 268 -9.12 -11.94 -29.95
CA MET A 268 -8.44 -10.75 -29.42
C MET A 268 -9.30 -10.05 -28.37
N ALA A 269 -10.61 -9.86 -28.63
CA ALA A 269 -11.53 -9.25 -27.67
C ALA A 269 -11.62 -10.07 -26.37
N GLY A 270 -11.77 -11.40 -26.46
CA GLY A 270 -11.80 -12.29 -25.30
C GLY A 270 -10.54 -12.20 -24.44
N ALA A 271 -9.37 -12.19 -25.07
CA ALA A 271 -8.09 -12.08 -24.35
C ALA A 271 -7.92 -10.72 -23.65
N VAL A 272 -8.33 -9.62 -24.30
CA VAL A 272 -8.27 -8.29 -23.69
C VAL A 272 -9.25 -8.16 -22.52
N ILE A 273 -10.47 -8.69 -22.64
CA ILE A 273 -11.44 -8.70 -21.54
C ILE A 273 -10.88 -9.50 -20.36
N ARG A 274 -10.28 -10.67 -20.61
CA ARG A 274 -9.67 -11.49 -19.55
C ARG A 274 -8.57 -10.74 -18.82
N SER A 275 -7.71 -10.03 -19.55
CA SER A 275 -6.63 -9.20 -19.00
C SER A 275 -7.14 -8.05 -18.13
N SER A 276 -8.36 -7.54 -18.37
CA SER A 276 -8.95 -6.47 -17.55
C SER A 276 -9.31 -6.93 -16.12
N PHE A 277 -9.41 -8.25 -15.88
CA PHE A 277 -9.59 -8.82 -14.54
C PHE A 277 -8.26 -9.03 -13.81
N GLU A 278 -7.13 -8.84 -14.48
CA GLU A 278 -5.80 -8.99 -13.90
C GLU A 278 -5.19 -7.63 -13.61
N THR A 279 -4.37 -7.55 -12.56
CA THR A 279 -3.71 -6.31 -12.14
C THR A 279 -2.54 -5.90 -13.05
N THR A 280 -2.20 -6.69 -14.06
CA THR A 280 -1.07 -6.41 -14.96
C THR A 280 -1.51 -5.74 -16.25
N ASP A 281 -1.02 -4.52 -16.44
CA ASP A 281 -1.52 -3.57 -17.43
C ASP A 281 -0.88 -3.76 -18.81
N GLN A 282 -1.22 -4.84 -19.52
CA GLN A 282 -0.63 -5.19 -20.81
C GLN A 282 -1.63 -5.72 -21.85
N TRP A 283 -2.77 -5.03 -21.99
CA TRP A 283 -3.84 -5.44 -22.93
C TRP A 283 -3.35 -5.70 -24.36
N ALA A 284 -2.36 -4.94 -24.84
CA ALA A 284 -1.80 -5.13 -26.18
C ALA A 284 -1.12 -6.49 -26.34
N ARG A 285 -0.40 -6.96 -25.30
CA ARG A 285 0.23 -8.27 -25.29
C ARG A 285 -0.83 -9.37 -25.24
N SER A 286 -1.89 -9.19 -24.45
CA SER A 286 -3.02 -10.11 -24.39
C SER A 286 -3.76 -10.20 -25.71
N ALA A 287 -3.96 -9.08 -26.41
CA ALA A 287 -4.54 -9.07 -27.76
C ALA A 287 -3.71 -9.91 -28.74
N VAL A 288 -2.37 -9.79 -28.72
CA VAL A 288 -1.47 -10.60 -29.57
C VAL A 288 -1.56 -12.09 -29.24
N ARG A 289 -1.65 -12.45 -27.95
CA ARG A 289 -1.86 -13.85 -27.54
C ARG A 289 -3.22 -14.39 -27.98
N GLY A 290 -4.28 -13.59 -27.80
CA GLY A 290 -5.62 -13.89 -28.27
C GLY A 290 -5.67 -14.11 -29.78
N LEU A 291 -4.96 -13.30 -30.56
CA LEU A 291 -4.81 -13.49 -32.00
C LEU A 291 -4.16 -14.84 -32.31
N GLY A 292 -3.05 -15.19 -31.63
CA GLY A 292 -2.39 -16.48 -31.81
C GLY A 292 -3.29 -17.68 -31.49
N ALA A 293 -4.01 -17.63 -30.37
CA ALA A 293 -4.97 -18.66 -29.99
C ALA A 293 -6.10 -18.78 -31.02
N GLY A 294 -6.65 -17.64 -31.46
CA GLY A 294 -7.67 -17.58 -32.50
C GLY A 294 -7.23 -18.21 -33.81
N VAL A 295 -6.00 -17.94 -34.27
CA VAL A 295 -5.46 -18.53 -35.51
C VAL A 295 -5.45 -20.05 -35.43
N VAL A 296 -4.96 -20.61 -34.34
CA VAL A 296 -4.94 -22.06 -34.13
C VAL A 296 -6.37 -22.63 -34.11
N SER A 297 -7.29 -22.02 -33.37
CA SER A 297 -8.68 -22.49 -33.29
C SER A 297 -9.42 -22.45 -34.61
N VAL A 298 -9.24 -21.37 -35.40
CA VAL A 298 -9.88 -21.21 -36.71
C VAL A 298 -9.33 -22.24 -37.70
N LEU A 299 -8.01 -22.41 -37.76
CA LEU A 299 -7.38 -23.38 -38.65
C LEU A 299 -7.83 -24.81 -38.35
N LEU A 300 -7.86 -25.20 -37.06
CA LEU A 300 -8.34 -26.52 -36.64
C LEU A 300 -9.82 -26.73 -36.99
N TYR A 301 -10.66 -25.72 -36.78
CA TYR A 301 -12.07 -25.81 -37.14
C TYR A 301 -12.27 -25.96 -38.66
N VAL A 302 -11.63 -25.12 -39.47
CA VAL A 302 -11.75 -25.18 -40.93
C VAL A 302 -11.20 -26.51 -41.47
N ALA A 303 -10.05 -26.97 -40.99
CA ALA A 303 -9.49 -28.26 -41.36
C ALA A 303 -10.46 -29.40 -41.01
N SER A 304 -11.07 -29.37 -39.82
CA SER A 304 -12.06 -30.36 -39.42
C SER A 304 -13.29 -30.36 -40.33
N GLN A 305 -13.77 -29.19 -40.76
CA GLN A 305 -14.94 -29.10 -41.65
C GLN A 305 -14.61 -29.56 -43.08
N LEU A 306 -13.41 -29.29 -43.58
CA LEU A 306 -12.97 -29.77 -44.90
C LEU A 306 -12.80 -31.30 -44.94
N LEU A 307 -12.40 -31.91 -43.82
CA LEU A 307 -12.30 -33.37 -43.71
C LEU A 307 -13.67 -34.06 -43.67
N THR A 308 -14.68 -33.42 -43.07
CA THR A 308 -16.02 -33.99 -42.95
C THR A 308 -16.92 -33.67 -44.14
N VAL A 309 -16.73 -32.52 -44.77
CA VAL A 309 -17.51 -32.03 -45.91
C VAL A 309 -16.56 -31.47 -46.98
N PRO A 310 -16.04 -32.31 -47.91
CA PRO A 310 -15.09 -31.87 -48.92
C PRO A 310 -15.62 -30.78 -49.87
N THR A 311 -16.94 -30.75 -50.08
CA THR A 311 -17.64 -29.77 -50.93
C THR A 311 -17.94 -28.44 -50.22
N LEU A 312 -17.44 -28.24 -48.99
CA LEU A 312 -17.71 -27.03 -48.19
C LEU A 312 -17.33 -25.73 -48.91
N LEU A 313 -16.29 -25.76 -49.77
CA LEU A 313 -15.83 -24.57 -50.49
C LEU A 313 -16.71 -24.22 -51.71
N ASP A 314 -17.48 -25.17 -52.22
CA ASP A 314 -18.38 -24.96 -53.36
C ASP A 314 -19.66 -24.23 -52.94
N GLU A 315 -20.16 -24.54 -51.73
CA GLU A 315 -21.38 -23.97 -51.14
C GLU A 315 -21.13 -23.43 -49.72
N LEU A 316 -20.21 -22.47 -49.60
CA LEU A 316 -19.79 -21.93 -48.31
C LEU A 316 -20.85 -21.04 -47.67
N ASP A 317 -21.57 -21.57 -46.68
CA ASP A 317 -22.46 -20.79 -45.80
C ASP A 317 -21.65 -20.20 -44.62
N VAL A 318 -20.98 -19.07 -44.89
CA VAL A 318 -20.17 -18.35 -43.88
C VAL A 318 -21.01 -17.97 -42.66
N ARG A 319 -22.27 -17.56 -42.86
CA ARG A 319 -23.14 -17.10 -41.77
C ARG A 319 -23.38 -18.21 -40.76
N ARG A 320 -23.65 -19.44 -41.24
CA ARG A 320 -23.82 -20.62 -40.38
C ARG A 320 -22.53 -21.00 -39.67
N LEU A 321 -21.39 -20.94 -40.33
CA LEU A 321 -20.09 -21.25 -39.71
C LEU A 321 -19.72 -20.22 -38.62
N LEU A 322 -20.03 -18.94 -38.82
CA LEU A 322 -19.77 -17.87 -37.84
C LEU A 322 -20.50 -18.07 -36.51
N PHE A 323 -21.68 -18.71 -36.49
CA PHE A 323 -22.37 -19.07 -35.24
C PHE A 323 -21.53 -19.98 -34.34
N PHE A 324 -20.61 -20.76 -34.91
CA PHE A 324 -19.73 -21.66 -34.16
C PHE A 324 -18.33 -21.08 -33.97
N THR A 325 -17.75 -20.49 -35.03
CA THR A 325 -16.37 -20.00 -34.97
C THR A 325 -16.21 -18.76 -34.09
N LEU A 326 -17.23 -17.89 -34.00
CA LEU A 326 -17.13 -16.67 -33.20
C LEU A 326 -17.08 -16.98 -31.68
N PRO A 327 -18.02 -17.77 -31.09
CA PRO A 327 -17.90 -18.18 -29.69
C PRO A 327 -16.64 -18.99 -29.41
N LEU A 328 -16.22 -19.85 -30.34
CA LEU A 328 -14.98 -20.64 -30.23
C LEU A 328 -13.75 -19.72 -30.17
N GLY A 329 -13.65 -18.76 -31.10
CA GLY A 329 -12.56 -17.80 -31.13
C GLY A 329 -12.50 -16.96 -29.86
N PHE A 330 -13.64 -16.39 -29.44
CA PHE A 330 -13.74 -15.66 -28.18
C PHE A 330 -13.28 -16.49 -26.99
N SER A 331 -13.78 -17.72 -26.86
CA SER A 331 -13.43 -18.64 -25.76
C SER A 331 -11.96 -19.01 -25.78
N ALA A 332 -11.38 -19.26 -26.96
CA ALA A 332 -9.96 -19.53 -27.13
C ALA A 332 -9.11 -18.37 -26.62
N GLY A 333 -9.43 -17.14 -27.03
CA GLY A 333 -8.72 -15.95 -26.55
C GLY A 333 -8.89 -15.71 -25.05
N PHE A 334 -10.12 -15.85 -24.54
CA PHE A 334 -10.43 -15.64 -23.12
C PHE A 334 -9.74 -16.66 -22.19
N THR A 335 -9.54 -17.90 -22.65
CA THR A 335 -9.00 -18.99 -21.82
C THR A 335 -7.52 -19.31 -22.07
N PHE A 336 -6.93 -18.76 -23.13
CA PHE A 336 -5.56 -19.10 -23.55
C PHE A 336 -4.53 -18.90 -22.43
N ASP A 337 -4.56 -17.75 -21.75
CA ASP A 337 -3.59 -17.44 -20.69
C ASP A 337 -3.69 -18.44 -19.52
N LEU A 338 -4.90 -18.89 -19.16
CA LEU A 338 -5.10 -19.89 -18.10
C LEU A 338 -4.47 -21.24 -18.47
N VAL A 339 -4.66 -21.68 -19.71
CA VAL A 339 -4.09 -22.94 -20.19
C VAL A 339 -2.56 -22.83 -20.26
N PHE A 340 -2.05 -21.72 -20.80
CA PHE A 340 -0.61 -21.50 -20.93
C PHE A 340 0.08 -21.40 -19.57
N GLU A 341 -0.50 -20.69 -18.61
CA GLU A 341 0.03 -20.59 -17.25
C GLU A 341 0.02 -21.95 -16.53
N ARG A 342 -1.03 -22.76 -16.74
CA ARG A 342 -1.10 -24.13 -16.22
C ARG A 342 -0.05 -25.05 -16.84
N LEU A 343 0.19 -24.95 -18.15
CA LEU A 343 1.24 -25.71 -18.83
C LEU A 343 2.64 -25.26 -18.38
N ARG A 344 2.84 -23.95 -18.19
CA ARG A 344 4.13 -23.37 -17.76
C ARG A 344 4.46 -23.68 -16.31
N SER A 345 3.47 -23.63 -15.42
CA SER A 345 3.68 -23.91 -13.99
C SER A 345 3.95 -25.39 -13.73
N GLY A 346 3.75 -26.27 -14.71
CA GLY A 346 3.96 -27.72 -14.56
C GLY A 346 3.10 -28.31 -13.44
N ALA A 347 2.04 -27.60 -13.03
CA ALA A 347 1.19 -28.01 -11.93
C ALA A 347 0.42 -29.27 -12.34
N ALA A 348 1.00 -30.42 -12.03
CA ALA A 348 0.23 -31.64 -11.85
C ALA A 348 -0.92 -31.29 -10.87
N PRO A 349 -2.15 -31.77 -11.12
CA PRO A 349 -3.23 -31.57 -10.16
C PRO A 349 -2.71 -32.00 -8.79
N GLU A 350 -2.81 -31.09 -7.80
CA GLU A 350 -2.46 -31.43 -6.42
C GLU A 350 -3.12 -32.77 -6.11
N PRO A 351 -2.36 -33.80 -5.71
CA PRO A 351 -2.96 -35.08 -5.36
C PRO A 351 -4.04 -34.80 -4.31
N PRO A 352 -5.22 -35.43 -4.41
CA PRO A 352 -6.31 -35.18 -3.48
C PRO A 352 -5.76 -35.29 -2.07
N VAL A 353 -5.91 -34.22 -1.29
CA VAL A 353 -5.50 -34.20 0.11
C VAL A 353 -6.19 -35.40 0.76
N PRO A 354 -5.45 -36.41 1.25
CA PRO A 354 -6.07 -37.55 1.89
C PRO A 354 -6.96 -37.01 3.01
N PRO A 355 -8.16 -37.61 3.23
CA PRO A 355 -9.06 -37.16 4.27
C PRO A 355 -8.28 -37.03 5.57
N VAL A 356 -8.31 -35.82 6.15
CA VAL A 356 -7.63 -35.50 7.40
C VAL A 356 -7.94 -36.62 8.39
N GLY A 357 -6.88 -37.30 8.82
CA GLY A 357 -6.96 -38.48 9.64
C GLY A 357 -7.98 -38.30 10.76
N GLN A 358 -8.81 -39.33 10.93
CA GLN A 358 -9.60 -39.55 12.13
C GLN A 358 -8.78 -39.10 13.36
N PRO A 359 -9.34 -38.26 14.24
CA PRO A 359 -8.65 -37.86 15.47
C PRO A 359 -8.20 -39.14 16.20
N PRO A 360 -6.98 -39.14 16.79
CA PRO A 360 -6.49 -40.29 17.53
C PRO A 360 -7.55 -40.72 18.55
N GLY A 361 -8.00 -41.96 18.43
CA GLY A 361 -8.99 -42.53 19.34
C GLY A 361 -8.52 -42.37 20.79
N PRO A 362 -9.45 -42.17 21.74
CA PRO A 362 -9.10 -41.99 23.14
C PRO A 362 -8.20 -43.15 23.60
N PRO A 363 -7.18 -42.87 24.44
CA PRO A 363 -6.26 -43.90 24.93
C PRO A 363 -7.07 -45.00 25.59
N GLY A 364 -6.97 -46.21 25.03
CA GLY A 364 -7.62 -47.40 25.56
C GLY A 364 -7.23 -47.57 27.02
N THR A 365 -8.23 -47.59 27.89
CA THR A 365 -8.10 -48.01 29.28
C THR A 365 -7.64 -49.47 29.30
N GLY A 366 -6.34 -49.67 29.42
CA GLY A 366 -5.76 -50.98 29.68
C GLY A 366 -6.26 -51.48 31.02
N THR A 367 -7.24 -52.38 31.00
CA THR A 367 -7.55 -53.30 32.09
C THR A 367 -6.40 -54.27 32.24
N THR A 368 -5.51 -54.00 33.19
CA THR A 368 -4.64 -54.99 33.82
C THR A 368 -5.52 -55.98 34.59
N ASP A 369 -5.87 -57.10 33.95
CA ASP A 369 -6.25 -58.31 34.67
C ASP A 369 -4.96 -59.03 35.09
N ARG A 370 -4.74 -59.09 36.40
CA ARG A 370 -3.84 -60.05 37.04
C ARG A 370 -4.64 -61.32 37.33
N GLN A 371 -4.20 -62.44 36.77
CA GLN A 371 -4.29 -63.76 37.41
C GLN A 371 -2.89 -64.33 37.53
#